data_AF-A0AAN6NBU9-F1
#
_entry.id   AF-A0AAN6NBU9-F1
#
_cell.length_a   1.000
_cell.length_b   1.000
_cell.length_c   1.000
_cell.angle_alpha   90.00
_cell.angle_beta   90.00
_cell.angle_gamma   90.00
#
_symmetry.space_group_name_H-M   'P 1'
#
loop_
_entity.id
_entity.type
_entity.pdbx_description
1 polymer ?
#
loop_
_entity_poly.entity_id
_entity_poly.type
_entity_poly.pdbx_seq_one_letter_code
_entity_poly.pdbx_strand_id
1 'polypeptide(L)'
;MASVRQFPTIKSIRSFVIGGVGSGGDYHNVKGGHWLIDSPISTPCSQWEKYRASRTSWGINVLGSFFVEIEATDGTVGFATGFGGPPACWLVHQHFERFLIGADPRDTNHLFEQMYRASMFYGRKGLPIAVISVIDLALWDLLGKLRNEPVYKLIGGATKERLNFYCTGPDPPAAKAMGFWGAKVPLPYCPEEGHVGLKKNVEFLRKHRESVGPDFPLMVDCYMSLNVPYTIEIAKACEELNINWWEECLSPDDTDGFAQIKRAHPTIKFTTGEHEYSRYGFRKLIEGRNLDIIQPDVMWLGGMTELLKVAAMAAAYDIPVVPHASGPYSYHFVMSQPNTPFQEYLANSPDGKSVLPVFGDLFLDEPIPTKGFLTTADLDKPGFGLTLNPVARAKLIPSAYLLTPPPMTPLHPPTPPEHESEKKPVAEPVAPAPAPGVDSEKTAEEKKEETSSEGTSSEGIANGLVTKVQELATA
;
A
#
# COMPACT_ATOMS: atom_id res chain seq x y z
N MET A 1 -3.90 -13.55 -41.58
CA MET A 1 -4.03 -12.34 -40.73
C MET A 1 -3.99 -12.79 -39.28
N ALA A 2 -3.33 -12.06 -38.38
CA ALA A 2 -3.45 -12.35 -36.95
C ALA A 2 -4.94 -12.24 -36.54
N SER A 3 -5.46 -13.24 -35.83
CA SER A 3 -6.89 -13.32 -35.47
C SER A 3 -7.30 -12.29 -34.40
N VAL A 4 -6.33 -11.64 -33.75
CA VAL A 4 -6.52 -10.66 -32.69
C VAL A 4 -5.47 -9.55 -32.78
N ARG A 5 -5.72 -8.42 -32.10
CA ARG A 5 -4.77 -7.32 -31.97
C ARG A 5 -3.45 -7.81 -31.36
N GLN A 6 -2.34 -7.58 -32.04
CA GLN A 6 -1.01 -7.74 -31.48
C GLN A 6 -0.72 -6.60 -30.52
N PHE A 7 -0.36 -6.92 -29.28
CA PHE A 7 0.02 -5.95 -28.27
C PHE A 7 1.54 -5.82 -28.22
N PRO A 8 2.09 -4.61 -28.11
CA PRO A 8 3.52 -4.43 -27.88
C PRO A 8 3.89 -4.94 -26.48
N THR A 9 5.09 -5.47 -26.35
CA THR A 9 5.66 -5.87 -25.06
C THR A 9 6.34 -4.69 -24.39
N ILE A 10 6.63 -4.83 -23.09
CA ILE A 10 7.39 -3.83 -22.34
C ILE A 10 8.86 -3.85 -22.82
N LYS A 11 9.35 -2.69 -23.24
CA LYS A 11 10.72 -2.51 -23.77
C LYS A 11 11.67 -2.00 -22.69
N SER A 12 11.25 -1.03 -21.88
CA SER A 12 12.08 -0.45 -20.84
C SER A 12 11.25 0.15 -19.71
N ILE A 13 11.87 0.28 -18.53
CA ILE A 13 11.34 1.03 -17.39
C ILE A 13 12.36 2.10 -16.98
N ARG A 14 11.88 3.29 -16.61
CA ARG A 14 12.70 4.39 -16.08
C ARG A 14 12.10 4.90 -14.79
N SER A 15 12.94 5.32 -13.86
CA SER A 15 12.50 5.97 -12.63
C SER A 15 13.24 7.27 -12.37
N PHE A 16 12.54 8.22 -11.74
CA PHE A 16 13.04 9.54 -11.42
C PHE A 16 12.64 9.93 -10.00
N VAL A 17 13.55 10.60 -9.30
CA VAL A 17 13.20 11.33 -8.07
C VAL A 17 12.70 12.71 -8.49
N ILE A 18 11.62 13.19 -7.87
CA ILE A 18 11.09 14.53 -8.16
C ILE A 18 11.78 15.53 -7.23
N GLY A 19 12.53 16.47 -7.81
CA GLY A 19 13.22 17.52 -7.06
C GLY A 19 12.26 18.58 -6.50
N GLY A 20 12.58 19.10 -5.31
CA GLY A 20 11.79 20.13 -4.64
C GLY A 20 10.66 19.57 -3.77
N VAL A 21 9.62 20.38 -3.58
CA VAL A 21 8.45 20.08 -2.73
C VAL A 21 7.16 20.49 -3.44
N GLY A 22 6.02 19.93 -3.03
CA GLY A 22 4.70 20.27 -3.56
C GLY A 22 4.46 19.79 -5.00
N SER A 23 5.15 18.73 -5.42
CA SER A 23 5.04 18.13 -6.75
C SER A 23 5.23 16.60 -6.66
N GLY A 24 4.34 15.83 -7.30
CA GLY A 24 4.33 14.36 -7.24
C GLY A 24 3.49 13.76 -6.11
N GLY A 25 3.62 12.45 -5.91
CA GLY A 25 2.72 11.67 -5.05
C GLY A 25 3.06 11.61 -3.56
N ASP A 26 4.05 12.33 -3.05
CA ASP A 26 4.24 12.53 -1.60
C ASP A 26 3.45 13.77 -1.14
N TYR A 27 2.25 13.52 -0.59
CA TYR A 27 1.34 14.58 -0.12
C TYR A 27 1.96 15.46 0.97
N HIS A 28 2.90 14.93 1.74
CA HIS A 28 3.45 15.59 2.93
C HIS A 28 4.77 16.30 2.67
N ASN A 29 5.42 16.04 1.53
CA ASN A 29 6.58 16.77 1.08
C ASN A 29 6.19 18.12 0.45
N VAL A 30 5.71 19.03 1.29
CA VAL A 30 5.21 20.37 0.93
C VAL A 30 6.04 21.48 1.59
N LYS A 31 5.83 22.73 1.13
CA LYS A 31 6.51 23.90 1.71
C LYS A 31 6.02 24.17 3.13
N GLY A 32 6.92 24.62 4.01
CA GLY A 32 6.58 25.07 5.37
C GLY A 32 5.47 26.13 5.40
N GLY A 33 4.67 26.11 6.46
CA GLY A 33 3.45 26.89 6.65
C GLY A 33 2.18 26.20 6.14
N HIS A 34 2.30 25.02 5.50
CA HIS A 34 1.15 24.26 5.03
C HIS A 34 0.49 23.49 6.19
N TRP A 35 -0.84 23.50 6.26
CA TRP A 35 -1.59 22.82 7.33
C TRP A 35 -1.26 21.32 7.46
N LEU A 36 -1.00 20.63 6.34
CA LEU A 36 -0.64 19.20 6.31
C LEU A 36 0.56 18.85 7.18
N ILE A 37 1.45 19.81 7.45
CA ILE A 37 2.68 19.57 8.21
C ILE A 37 2.84 20.46 9.44
N ASP A 38 2.33 21.70 9.42
CA ASP A 38 2.62 22.70 10.47
C ASP A 38 1.38 23.16 11.26
N SER A 39 0.21 22.56 11.03
CA SER A 39 -0.94 22.72 11.92
C SER A 39 -0.90 21.69 13.06
N PRO A 40 -1.59 21.94 14.20
CA PRO A 40 -1.74 20.94 15.25
C PRO A 40 -2.47 19.69 14.71
N ILE A 41 -1.76 18.58 14.61
CA ILE A 41 -2.26 17.27 14.18
C ILE A 41 -1.71 16.23 15.15
N SER A 42 -2.60 15.41 15.70
CA SER A 42 -2.27 14.27 16.53
C SER A 42 -1.66 13.17 15.66
N THR A 43 -0.52 12.63 16.08
CA THR A 43 0.25 11.62 15.35
C THR A 43 0.83 10.61 16.34
N PRO A 44 1.32 9.43 15.88
CA PRO A 44 2.04 8.49 16.75
C PRO A 44 3.28 9.11 17.43
N CYS A 45 3.83 10.17 16.85
CA CYS A 45 5.00 10.88 17.37
C CYS A 45 4.65 12.05 18.30
N SER A 46 3.37 12.42 18.44
CA SER A 46 2.93 13.56 19.25
C SER A 46 3.13 13.36 20.75
N GLN A 47 3.34 12.12 21.20
CA GLN A 47 3.74 11.81 22.58
C GLN A 47 5.05 12.50 22.99
N TRP A 48 5.95 12.78 22.04
CA TRP A 48 7.21 13.47 22.29
C TRP A 48 7.09 14.95 21.92
N GLU A 49 7.25 15.84 22.91
CA GLU A 49 7.09 17.30 22.74
C GLU A 49 7.86 17.85 21.53
N LYS A 50 9.12 17.42 21.34
CA LYS A 50 9.97 17.85 20.22
C LYS A 50 9.42 17.53 18.84
N TYR A 51 8.48 16.59 18.74
CA TYR A 51 7.89 16.12 17.47
C TYR A 51 6.43 16.53 17.28
N ARG A 52 5.81 17.18 18.26
CA ARG A 52 4.37 17.48 18.25
C ARG A 52 4.00 18.66 17.35
N ALA A 53 4.89 19.65 17.23
CA ALA A 53 4.55 20.91 16.56
C ALA A 53 4.50 20.82 15.02
N SER A 54 5.25 19.90 14.41
CA SER A 54 5.29 19.74 12.95
C SER A 54 5.55 18.30 12.57
N ARG A 55 4.85 17.80 11.55
CA ARG A 55 5.02 16.42 11.06
C ARG A 55 6.36 16.20 10.35
N THR A 56 6.97 17.27 9.84
CA THR A 56 8.32 17.20 9.26
C THR A 56 9.40 16.95 10.30
N SER A 57 9.17 17.32 11.56
CA SER A 57 10.16 17.17 12.64
C SER A 57 10.52 15.70 12.94
N TRP A 58 9.60 14.77 12.67
CA TRP A 58 9.82 13.32 12.78
C TRP A 58 10.01 12.63 11.42
N GLY A 59 10.02 13.40 10.34
CA GLY A 59 10.41 12.92 9.00
C GLY A 59 9.26 12.38 8.15
N ILE A 60 8.02 12.87 8.29
CA ILE A 60 6.92 12.43 7.42
C ILE A 60 7.22 12.58 5.92
N ASN A 61 7.98 13.61 5.56
CA ASN A 61 8.34 13.97 4.19
C ASN A 61 9.72 13.43 3.76
N VAL A 62 10.34 12.55 4.55
CA VAL A 62 11.73 12.13 4.36
C VAL A 62 11.96 11.39 3.04
N LEU A 63 10.91 10.73 2.53
CA LEU A 63 10.99 9.94 1.31
C LEU A 63 10.95 10.82 0.07
N GLY A 64 10.00 11.74 -0.01
CA GLY A 64 9.72 12.51 -1.21
C GLY A 64 9.04 11.68 -2.30
N SER A 65 8.75 12.35 -3.42
CA SER A 65 8.04 11.75 -4.55
C SER A 65 9.00 11.06 -5.54
N PHE A 66 8.52 10.02 -6.21
CA PHE A 66 9.17 9.43 -7.38
C PHE A 66 8.20 9.27 -8.55
N PHE A 67 8.74 9.06 -9.74
CA PHE A 67 8.01 8.92 -11.00
C PHE A 67 8.52 7.70 -11.76
N VAL A 68 7.62 6.89 -12.31
CA VAL A 68 7.95 5.70 -13.11
C VAL A 68 7.38 5.87 -14.52
N GLU A 69 8.19 5.58 -15.52
CA GLU A 69 7.77 5.46 -16.92
C GLU A 69 8.01 4.02 -17.41
N ILE A 70 7.03 3.45 -18.11
CA ILE A 70 7.13 2.16 -18.78
C ILE A 70 6.88 2.39 -20.27
N GLU A 71 7.88 2.08 -21.08
CA GLU A 71 7.83 2.21 -22.54
C GLU A 71 7.59 0.83 -23.17
N ALA A 72 6.60 0.75 -24.06
CA ALA A 72 6.33 -0.43 -24.87
C ALA A 72 7.16 -0.45 -26.16
N THR A 73 7.22 -1.60 -26.85
CA THR A 73 7.98 -1.75 -28.10
C THR A 73 7.50 -0.90 -29.27
N ASP A 74 6.26 -0.38 -29.22
CA ASP A 74 5.73 0.57 -30.21
C ASP A 74 6.02 2.05 -29.88
N GLY A 75 6.71 2.31 -28.76
CA GLY A 75 7.06 3.65 -28.29
C GLY A 75 6.01 4.30 -27.39
N THR A 76 4.87 3.65 -27.13
CA THR A 76 3.87 4.16 -26.17
C THR A 76 4.44 4.14 -24.75
N VAL A 77 4.22 5.21 -23.99
CA VAL A 77 4.71 5.34 -22.61
C VAL A 77 3.56 5.53 -21.64
N GLY A 78 3.42 4.58 -20.71
CA GLY A 78 2.61 4.73 -19.50
C GLY A 78 3.45 5.21 -18.33
N PHE A 79 2.84 5.92 -17.39
CA PHE A 79 3.55 6.43 -16.22
C PHE A 79 2.65 6.60 -15.00
N ALA A 80 3.29 6.71 -13.84
CA ALA A 80 2.64 7.09 -12.59
C ALA A 80 3.64 7.74 -11.62
N THR A 81 3.11 8.40 -10.59
CA THR A 81 3.88 8.94 -9.45
C THR A 81 3.37 8.34 -8.14
N GLY A 82 4.18 8.43 -7.09
CA GLY A 82 3.85 8.11 -5.70
C GLY A 82 4.95 8.61 -4.77
N PHE A 83 4.81 8.38 -3.47
CA PHE A 83 5.87 8.62 -2.49
C PHE A 83 6.87 7.44 -2.45
N GLY A 84 8.10 7.71 -2.01
CA GLY A 84 9.14 6.69 -1.83
C GLY A 84 10.51 7.11 -2.36
N GLY A 85 10.56 8.17 -3.18
CA GLY A 85 11.77 8.86 -3.61
C GLY A 85 12.96 7.97 -4.00
N PRO A 86 14.18 8.25 -3.50
CA PRO A 86 15.38 7.48 -3.85
C PRO A 86 15.29 5.96 -3.60
N PRO A 87 14.90 5.46 -2.41
CA PRO A 87 14.86 4.01 -2.19
C PRO A 87 13.81 3.31 -3.05
N ALA A 88 12.71 3.98 -3.41
CA ALA A 88 11.74 3.46 -4.36
C ALA A 88 12.36 3.25 -5.74
N CYS A 89 13.05 4.26 -6.28
CA CYS A 89 13.75 4.15 -7.56
C CYS A 89 14.80 3.03 -7.58
N TRP A 90 15.52 2.83 -6.46
CA TRP A 90 16.47 1.72 -6.33
C TRP A 90 15.76 0.36 -6.47
N LEU A 91 14.62 0.18 -5.79
CA LEU A 91 13.86 -1.08 -5.84
C LEU A 91 13.26 -1.36 -7.22
N VAL A 92 12.82 -0.30 -7.95
CA VAL A 92 12.34 -0.42 -9.33
C VAL A 92 13.37 -1.18 -10.18
N HIS A 93 14.62 -0.72 -10.19
CA HIS A 93 15.65 -1.27 -11.07
C HIS A 93 16.33 -2.52 -10.50
N GLN A 94 16.67 -2.53 -9.21
CA GLN A 94 17.47 -3.61 -8.65
C GLN A 94 16.65 -4.88 -8.40
N HIS A 95 15.33 -4.76 -8.24
CA HIS A 95 14.47 -5.91 -8.07
C HIS A 95 13.45 -6.04 -9.19
N PHE A 96 12.53 -5.08 -9.33
CA PHE A 96 11.27 -5.33 -10.04
C PHE A 96 11.41 -5.34 -11.56
N GLU A 97 12.37 -4.61 -12.13
CA GLU A 97 12.63 -4.54 -13.57
C GLU A 97 12.76 -5.92 -14.23
N ARG A 98 13.35 -6.90 -13.54
CA ARG A 98 13.56 -8.27 -14.05
C ARG A 98 12.27 -9.00 -14.44
N PHE A 99 11.12 -8.60 -13.91
CA PHE A 99 9.82 -9.18 -14.21
C PHE A 99 9.11 -8.46 -15.36
N LEU A 100 9.53 -7.23 -15.66
CA LEU A 100 8.81 -6.33 -16.57
C LEU A 100 9.36 -6.41 -17.99
N ILE A 101 10.68 -6.42 -18.18
CA ILE A 101 11.28 -6.35 -19.52
C ILE A 101 10.89 -7.57 -20.36
N GLY A 102 10.31 -7.31 -21.54
CA GLY A 102 9.84 -8.34 -22.47
C GLY A 102 8.45 -8.89 -22.16
N ALA A 103 7.85 -8.55 -21.01
CA ALA A 103 6.51 -9.02 -20.64
C ALA A 103 5.40 -8.33 -21.45
N ASP A 104 4.24 -8.97 -21.54
CA ASP A 104 3.03 -8.34 -22.05
C ASP A 104 2.43 -7.44 -20.97
N PRO A 105 2.21 -6.14 -21.21
CA PRO A 105 1.69 -5.23 -20.19
C PRO A 105 0.26 -5.57 -19.74
N ARG A 106 -0.46 -6.44 -20.46
CA ARG A 106 -1.80 -6.92 -20.08
C ARG A 106 -1.76 -7.95 -18.95
N ASP A 107 -0.60 -8.55 -18.68
CA ASP A 107 -0.43 -9.59 -17.66
C ASP A 107 -0.35 -9.02 -16.24
N THR A 108 -1.18 -8.03 -15.93
CA THR A 108 -1.16 -7.25 -14.69
C THR A 108 -1.23 -8.13 -13.44
N ASN A 109 -2.12 -9.14 -13.44
CA ASN A 109 -2.20 -10.12 -12.36
C ASN A 109 -0.89 -10.90 -12.17
N HIS A 110 -0.25 -11.32 -13.26
CA HIS A 110 0.98 -12.11 -13.19
C HIS A 110 2.15 -11.27 -12.67
N LEU A 111 2.33 -10.07 -13.22
CA LEU A 111 3.38 -9.13 -12.84
C LEU A 111 3.22 -8.71 -11.37
N PHE A 112 2.00 -8.41 -10.92
CA PHE A 112 1.72 -8.12 -9.52
C PHE A 112 2.14 -9.30 -8.61
N GLU A 113 1.70 -10.52 -8.92
CA GLU A 113 2.04 -11.70 -8.08
C GLU A 113 3.54 -11.96 -8.03
N GLN A 114 4.25 -11.82 -9.16
CA GLN A 114 5.70 -11.97 -9.20
C GLN A 114 6.39 -10.93 -8.31
N MET A 115 6.07 -9.65 -8.48
CA MET A 115 6.70 -8.58 -7.70
C MET A 115 6.37 -8.69 -6.20
N TYR A 116 5.11 -8.96 -5.85
CA TYR A 116 4.68 -9.11 -4.45
C TYR A 116 5.35 -10.31 -3.78
N ARG A 117 5.33 -11.49 -4.43
CA ARG A 117 5.88 -12.71 -3.83
C ARG A 117 7.41 -12.71 -3.81
N ALA A 118 8.07 -12.16 -4.84
CA ALA A 118 9.52 -12.06 -4.87
C ALA A 118 10.05 -11.08 -3.82
N SER A 119 9.31 -10.01 -3.50
CA SER A 119 9.67 -9.08 -2.42
C SER A 119 9.15 -9.48 -1.04
N MET A 120 8.44 -10.59 -0.90
CA MET A 120 7.80 -11.01 0.35
C MET A 120 8.76 -11.09 1.55
N PHE A 121 10.04 -11.40 1.32
CA PHE A 121 11.04 -11.53 2.39
C PHE A 121 11.46 -10.19 3.03
N TYR A 122 11.18 -9.05 2.40
CA TYR A 122 11.47 -7.71 2.93
C TYR A 122 10.31 -6.71 2.75
N GLY A 123 9.19 -7.15 2.19
CA GLY A 123 8.01 -6.34 1.88
C GLY A 123 6.77 -6.83 2.61
N ARG A 124 5.73 -7.21 1.85
CA ARG A 124 4.34 -7.46 2.27
C ARG A 124 3.53 -6.21 2.68
N LYS A 125 4.18 -5.21 3.27
CA LYS A 125 3.59 -3.91 3.68
C LYS A 125 4.60 -2.78 3.47
N GLY A 126 4.14 -1.53 3.50
CA GLY A 126 5.00 -0.35 3.50
C GLY A 126 5.71 -0.06 2.17
N LEU A 127 6.89 0.56 2.25
CA LEU A 127 7.63 1.13 1.12
C LEU A 127 7.75 0.17 -0.09
N PRO A 128 8.14 -1.11 0.04
CA PRO A 128 8.23 -2.00 -1.13
C PRO A 128 6.90 -2.15 -1.88
N ILE A 129 5.77 -2.11 -1.19
CA ILE A 129 4.44 -2.22 -1.81
C ILE A 129 4.02 -0.92 -2.47
N ALA A 130 4.42 0.24 -1.94
CA ALA A 130 4.25 1.51 -2.63
C ALA A 130 5.00 1.53 -3.98
N VAL A 131 6.20 0.94 -4.04
CA VAL A 131 6.93 0.79 -5.32
C VAL A 131 6.14 -0.05 -6.32
N ILE A 132 5.64 -1.21 -5.89
CA ILE A 132 4.80 -2.09 -6.72
C ILE A 132 3.56 -1.34 -7.22
N SER A 133 2.93 -0.56 -6.35
CA SER A 133 1.73 0.21 -6.66
C SER A 133 1.96 1.20 -7.80
N VAL A 134 3.04 1.96 -7.75
CA VAL A 134 3.36 2.95 -8.81
C VAL A 134 3.74 2.26 -10.11
N ILE A 135 4.44 1.11 -10.06
CA ILE A 135 4.69 0.30 -11.27
C ILE A 135 3.37 -0.20 -11.86
N ASP A 136 2.47 -0.73 -11.04
CA ASP A 136 1.16 -1.23 -11.48
C ASP A 136 0.30 -0.12 -12.08
N LEU A 137 0.29 1.06 -11.48
CA LEU A 137 -0.38 2.24 -12.04
C LEU A 137 0.22 2.64 -13.39
N ALA A 138 1.55 2.63 -13.55
CA ALA A 138 2.19 2.91 -14.83
C ALA A 138 1.83 1.86 -15.91
N LEU A 139 1.62 0.59 -15.52
CA LEU A 139 1.12 -0.46 -16.43
C LEU A 139 -0.33 -0.17 -16.85
N TRP A 140 -1.22 0.20 -15.92
CA TRP A 140 -2.61 0.55 -16.24
C TRP A 140 -2.72 1.79 -17.13
N ASP A 141 -1.88 2.79 -16.89
CA ASP A 141 -1.78 3.97 -17.75
C ASP A 141 -1.30 3.59 -19.16
N LEU A 142 -0.29 2.71 -19.26
CA LEU A 142 0.20 2.18 -20.54
C LEU A 142 -0.91 1.43 -21.29
N LEU A 143 -1.68 0.58 -20.59
CA LEU A 143 -2.81 -0.16 -21.18
C LEU A 143 -3.89 0.77 -21.72
N GLY A 144 -4.26 1.80 -20.95
CA GLY A 144 -5.23 2.80 -21.39
C GLY A 144 -4.75 3.58 -22.61
N LYS A 145 -3.48 4.00 -22.63
CA LYS A 145 -2.88 4.69 -23.78
C LYS A 145 -2.78 3.81 -25.02
N LEU A 146 -2.35 2.55 -24.88
CA LEU A 146 -2.32 1.59 -25.98
C LEU A 146 -3.71 1.36 -26.56
N ARG A 147 -4.76 1.34 -25.72
CA ARG A 147 -6.15 1.16 -26.17
C ARG A 147 -6.83 2.45 -26.59
N ASN A 148 -6.23 3.60 -26.33
CA ASN A 148 -6.87 4.92 -26.44
C ASN A 148 -8.20 4.99 -25.65
N GLU A 149 -8.18 4.43 -24.43
CA GLU A 149 -9.32 4.39 -23.52
C GLU A 149 -8.91 4.86 -22.12
N PRO A 150 -9.80 5.54 -21.38
CA PRO A 150 -9.56 5.86 -19.98
C PRO A 150 -9.60 4.59 -19.12
N VAL A 151 -8.81 4.55 -18.05
CA VAL A 151 -8.68 3.35 -17.19
C VAL A 151 -10.04 2.86 -16.66
N TYR A 152 -10.97 3.75 -16.33
CA TYR A 152 -12.27 3.38 -15.75
C TYR A 152 -13.12 2.53 -16.72
N LYS A 153 -12.96 2.74 -18.05
CA LYS A 153 -13.61 1.91 -19.07
C LYS A 153 -13.01 0.50 -19.15
N LEU A 154 -11.75 0.33 -18.75
CA LEU A 154 -11.05 -0.96 -18.76
C LEU A 154 -11.30 -1.83 -17.51
N ILE A 155 -11.87 -1.25 -16.45
CA ILE A 155 -12.03 -1.94 -15.14
C ILE A 155 -13.49 -2.10 -14.70
N GLY A 156 -14.45 -1.83 -15.58
CA GLY A 156 -15.88 -2.04 -15.29
C GLY A 156 -16.82 -1.02 -15.92
N GLY A 157 -16.29 0.07 -16.50
CA GLY A 157 -17.10 1.16 -17.00
C GLY A 157 -17.44 2.17 -15.90
N ALA A 158 -18.53 2.92 -16.07
CA ALA A 158 -18.99 3.87 -15.06
C ALA A 158 -20.23 3.29 -14.35
N THR A 159 -20.19 3.16 -13.03
CA THR A 159 -21.35 2.80 -12.20
C THR A 159 -22.16 4.02 -11.77
N LYS A 160 -21.61 5.21 -12.02
CA LYS A 160 -22.18 6.53 -11.74
C LYS A 160 -21.64 7.52 -12.77
N GLU A 161 -22.41 8.55 -13.11
CA GLU A 161 -21.96 9.60 -14.06
C GLU A 161 -21.29 10.78 -13.36
N ARG A 162 -21.48 10.88 -12.04
CA ARG A 162 -20.96 11.95 -11.19
C ARG A 162 -20.28 11.35 -9.96
N LEU A 163 -19.06 11.78 -9.72
CA LEU A 163 -18.26 11.47 -8.55
C LEU A 163 -18.33 12.63 -7.56
N ASN A 164 -18.98 12.44 -6.42
CA ASN A 164 -19.06 13.45 -5.37
C ASN A 164 -17.90 13.33 -4.39
N PHE A 165 -17.41 14.47 -3.92
CA PHE A 165 -16.25 14.54 -3.03
C PHE A 165 -16.62 15.10 -1.66
N TYR A 166 -15.96 14.58 -0.63
CA TYR A 166 -15.77 15.32 0.62
C TYR A 166 -14.35 15.91 0.65
N CYS A 167 -14.13 16.96 1.43
CA CYS A 167 -12.84 17.65 1.52
C CYS A 167 -12.17 17.42 2.87
N THR A 168 -10.91 17.01 2.88
CA THR A 168 -10.10 16.85 4.09
C THR A 168 -9.22 18.08 4.28
N GLY A 169 -9.39 18.79 5.38
CA GLY A 169 -8.64 20.02 5.66
C GLY A 169 -9.14 20.77 6.89
N PRO A 170 -8.47 21.87 7.26
CA PRO A 170 -8.76 22.62 8.48
C PRO A 170 -9.95 23.58 8.36
N ASP A 171 -10.52 23.80 7.16
CA ASP A 171 -11.60 24.77 6.93
C ASP A 171 -12.87 24.12 6.33
N PRO A 172 -13.70 23.44 7.16
CA PRO A 172 -15.00 22.91 6.75
C PRO A 172 -15.97 23.94 6.13
N PRO A 173 -16.05 25.20 6.58
CA PRO A 173 -16.82 26.23 5.88
C PRO A 173 -16.41 26.43 4.42
N ALA A 174 -15.11 26.47 4.13
CA ALA A 174 -14.61 26.56 2.76
C ALA A 174 -15.00 25.34 1.93
N ALA A 175 -14.85 24.13 2.48
CA ALA A 175 -15.30 22.89 1.83
C ALA A 175 -16.79 22.94 1.47
N LYS A 176 -17.64 23.34 2.43
CA LYS A 176 -19.09 23.50 2.21
C LYS A 176 -19.38 24.52 1.10
N ALA A 177 -18.70 25.67 1.12
CA ALA A 177 -18.87 26.72 0.12
C ALA A 177 -18.44 26.30 -1.30
N MET A 178 -17.43 25.42 -1.41
CA MET A 178 -16.95 24.86 -2.67
C MET A 178 -17.81 23.71 -3.22
N GLY A 179 -18.86 23.30 -2.49
CA GLY A 179 -19.82 22.29 -2.95
C GLY A 179 -19.46 20.84 -2.60
N PHE A 180 -18.43 20.63 -1.78
CA PHE A 180 -18.15 19.31 -1.20
C PHE A 180 -19.31 18.88 -0.31
N TRP A 181 -19.63 17.58 -0.29
CA TRP A 181 -20.79 17.09 0.45
C TRP A 181 -20.54 17.00 1.97
N GLY A 182 -19.28 17.01 2.39
CA GLY A 182 -18.85 16.95 3.79
C GLY A 182 -17.40 17.41 3.94
N ALA A 183 -16.92 17.50 5.17
CA ALA A 183 -15.53 17.81 5.49
C ALA A 183 -14.93 16.90 6.55
N LYS A 184 -13.65 16.56 6.41
CA LYS A 184 -12.87 15.80 7.42
C LYS A 184 -11.79 16.72 8.00
N VAL A 185 -11.76 16.85 9.33
CA VAL A 185 -10.78 17.69 10.03
C VAL A 185 -9.75 16.82 10.77
N PRO A 186 -8.46 17.20 10.79
CA PRO A 186 -7.46 16.48 11.57
C PRO A 186 -7.60 16.77 13.07
N LEU A 187 -7.59 15.74 13.88
CA LEU A 187 -7.66 15.84 15.33
C LEU A 187 -6.35 16.46 15.87
N PRO A 188 -6.39 17.53 16.67
CA PRO A 188 -5.18 18.26 17.02
C PRO A 188 -4.33 17.68 18.17
N TYR A 189 -4.94 17.01 19.15
CA TYR A 189 -4.25 16.59 20.38
C TYR A 189 -4.25 15.07 20.59
N CYS A 190 -3.15 14.55 21.14
CA CYS A 190 -2.90 13.12 21.33
C CYS A 190 -3.26 12.62 22.74
N PRO A 191 -3.30 11.29 22.97
CA PRO A 191 -3.64 10.73 24.29
C PRO A 191 -2.73 11.17 25.44
N GLU A 192 -1.44 11.43 25.17
CA GLU A 192 -0.45 11.83 26.18
C GLU A 192 -0.70 13.23 26.75
N GLU A 193 -1.55 14.02 26.11
CA GLU A 193 -2.03 15.31 26.63
C GLU A 193 -3.22 15.15 27.61
N GLY A 194 -3.63 13.91 27.88
CA GLY A 194 -4.62 13.52 28.87
C GLY A 194 -5.98 14.18 28.70
N HIS A 195 -6.73 14.33 29.79
CA HIS A 195 -8.06 14.96 29.76
C HIS A 195 -8.04 16.43 29.35
N VAL A 196 -6.89 17.11 29.45
CA VAL A 196 -6.73 18.48 28.93
C VAL A 196 -6.76 18.46 27.40
N GLY A 197 -5.97 17.59 26.77
CA GLY A 197 -6.01 17.37 25.33
C GLY A 197 -7.39 16.94 24.84
N LEU A 198 -8.04 16.02 25.56
CA LEU A 198 -9.40 15.57 25.22
C LEU A 198 -10.40 16.72 25.22
N LYS A 199 -10.44 17.56 26.26
CA LYS A 199 -11.34 18.71 26.32
C LYS A 199 -11.09 19.71 25.19
N LYS A 200 -9.82 19.93 24.84
CA LYS A 200 -9.46 20.80 23.71
C LYS A 200 -9.87 20.20 22.37
N ASN A 201 -9.75 18.89 22.19
CA ASN A 201 -10.25 18.17 21.00
C ASN A 201 -11.78 18.31 20.87
N VAL A 202 -12.53 18.11 21.96
CA VAL A 202 -13.99 18.28 21.97
C VAL A 202 -14.37 19.72 21.59
N GLU A 203 -13.68 20.72 22.15
CA GLU A 203 -13.91 22.13 21.81
C GLU A 203 -13.55 22.46 20.36
N PHE A 204 -12.46 21.90 19.85
CA PHE A 204 -12.07 22.02 18.44
C PHE A 204 -13.17 21.50 17.52
N LEU A 205 -13.73 20.32 17.80
CA LEU A 205 -14.81 19.74 17.00
C LEU A 205 -16.13 20.51 17.15
N ARG A 206 -16.44 21.00 18.36
CA ARG A 206 -17.63 21.83 18.61
C ARG A 206 -17.62 23.10 17.74
N LYS A 207 -16.49 23.81 17.69
CA LYS A 207 -16.35 25.01 16.86
C LYS A 207 -16.56 24.72 15.37
N HIS A 208 -16.07 23.58 14.89
CA HIS A 208 -16.29 23.16 13.51
C HIS A 208 -17.75 22.82 13.24
N ARG A 209 -18.41 22.07 14.16
CA ARG A 209 -19.84 21.79 14.06
C ARG A 209 -20.67 23.08 14.03
N GLU A 210 -20.37 24.03 14.90
CA GLU A 210 -21.06 25.34 14.93
C GLU A 210 -20.86 26.13 13.63
N SER A 211 -19.65 26.10 13.04
CA SER A 211 -19.35 26.87 11.83
C SER A 211 -20.01 26.33 10.55
N VAL A 212 -20.31 25.04 10.49
CA VAL A 212 -20.95 24.41 9.32
C VAL A 212 -22.44 24.11 9.50
N GLY A 213 -22.96 24.29 10.71
CA GLY A 213 -24.34 23.97 11.08
C GLY A 213 -24.55 22.48 11.38
N PRO A 214 -25.78 22.11 11.81
CA PRO A 214 -26.07 20.77 12.31
C PRO A 214 -26.04 19.67 11.24
N ASP A 215 -26.35 19.99 9.99
CA ASP A 215 -26.61 19.00 8.94
C ASP A 215 -25.39 18.69 8.06
N PHE A 216 -24.40 19.58 8.01
CA PHE A 216 -23.23 19.36 7.15
C PHE A 216 -22.36 18.23 7.72
N PRO A 217 -22.11 17.15 6.97
CA PRO A 217 -21.30 16.03 7.47
C PRO A 217 -19.90 16.47 7.86
N LEU A 218 -19.53 16.14 9.09
CA LEU A 218 -18.21 16.42 9.67
C LEU A 218 -17.58 15.10 10.10
N MET A 219 -16.37 14.84 9.64
CA MET A 219 -15.58 13.66 9.92
C MET A 219 -14.31 14.05 10.68
N VAL A 220 -13.70 13.11 11.38
CA VAL A 220 -12.49 13.36 12.18
C VAL A 220 -11.40 12.38 11.80
N ASP A 221 -10.28 12.92 11.33
CA ASP A 221 -9.07 12.15 11.06
C ASP A 221 -8.16 12.11 12.28
N CYS A 222 -7.74 10.93 12.71
CA CYS A 222 -6.92 10.74 13.90
C CYS A 222 -5.48 10.32 13.58
N TYR A 223 -5.13 10.11 12.31
CA TYR A 223 -3.80 9.70 11.83
C TYR A 223 -3.08 8.72 12.76
N MET A 224 -3.69 7.53 12.96
CA MET A 224 -3.17 6.39 13.73
C MET A 224 -2.65 6.71 15.15
N SER A 225 -3.10 7.81 15.76
CA SER A 225 -2.47 8.39 16.95
C SER A 225 -3.10 8.02 18.29
N LEU A 226 -4.28 7.42 18.29
CA LEU A 226 -5.03 7.13 19.51
C LEU A 226 -4.86 5.68 19.94
N ASN A 227 -5.45 5.38 21.10
CA ASN A 227 -5.61 4.04 21.62
C ASN A 227 -7.11 3.76 21.88
N VAL A 228 -7.45 2.49 22.15
CA VAL A 228 -8.84 2.07 22.37
C VAL A 228 -9.52 2.87 23.50
N PRO A 229 -8.96 2.99 24.73
CA PRO A 229 -9.60 3.76 25.80
C PRO A 229 -9.87 5.22 25.43
N TYR A 230 -8.87 5.92 24.87
CA TYR A 230 -9.02 7.33 24.52
C TYR A 230 -10.05 7.53 23.40
N THR A 231 -10.07 6.64 22.40
CA THR A 231 -11.07 6.66 21.32
C THR A 231 -12.49 6.49 21.85
N ILE A 232 -12.68 5.59 22.82
CA ILE A 232 -13.98 5.40 23.47
C ILE A 232 -14.39 6.67 24.24
N GLU A 233 -13.47 7.29 24.99
CA GLU A 233 -13.76 8.48 25.78
C GLU A 233 -14.09 9.70 24.91
N ILE A 234 -13.29 9.96 23.86
CA ILE A 234 -13.50 11.12 22.98
C ILE A 234 -14.76 10.98 22.13
N ALA A 235 -15.04 9.79 21.59
CA ALA A 235 -16.26 9.54 20.81
C ALA A 235 -17.51 9.76 21.66
N LYS A 236 -17.49 9.31 22.93
CA LYS A 236 -18.56 9.58 23.89
C LYS A 236 -18.71 11.07 24.18
N ALA A 237 -17.60 11.77 24.40
CA ALA A 237 -17.61 13.20 24.71
C ALA A 237 -18.09 14.08 23.53
N CYS A 238 -18.09 13.54 22.31
CA CYS A 238 -18.51 14.22 21.09
C CYS A 238 -19.86 13.73 20.54
N GLU A 239 -20.62 12.92 21.29
CA GLU A 239 -21.88 12.31 20.83
C GLU A 239 -22.88 13.37 20.30
N GLU A 240 -23.02 14.49 21.01
CA GLU A 240 -23.90 15.61 20.61
C GLU A 240 -23.43 16.34 19.33
N LEU A 241 -22.18 16.14 18.90
CA LEU A 241 -21.62 16.82 17.73
C LEU A 241 -21.98 16.12 16.42
N ASN A 242 -22.62 14.94 16.46
CA ASN A 242 -23.03 14.17 15.28
C ASN A 242 -21.89 14.01 14.27
N ILE A 243 -20.73 13.53 14.74
CA ILE A 243 -19.60 13.20 13.87
C ILE A 243 -20.00 12.04 12.96
N ASN A 244 -19.80 12.20 11.64
CA ASN A 244 -20.23 11.22 10.65
C ASN A 244 -19.42 9.92 10.75
N TRP A 245 -18.08 10.04 10.85
CA TRP A 245 -17.18 8.94 11.19
C TRP A 245 -15.89 9.43 11.86
N TRP A 246 -15.23 8.51 12.56
CA TRP A 246 -13.88 8.64 13.10
C TRP A 246 -12.91 7.78 12.30
N GLU A 247 -11.86 8.40 11.79
CA GLU A 247 -10.93 7.78 10.86
C GLU A 247 -9.57 7.52 11.48
N GLU A 248 -9.05 6.33 11.22
CA GLU A 248 -7.73 5.86 11.60
C GLU A 248 -7.38 6.19 13.06
N CYS A 249 -8.30 5.87 13.98
CA CYS A 249 -8.09 6.13 15.41
C CYS A 249 -6.87 5.38 15.94
N LEU A 250 -6.69 4.13 15.53
CA LEU A 250 -5.66 3.23 16.06
C LEU A 250 -4.49 3.09 15.10
N SER A 251 -3.35 2.66 15.64
CA SER A 251 -2.25 2.13 14.82
C SER A 251 -2.75 1.03 13.87
N PRO A 252 -2.25 0.94 12.62
CA PRO A 252 -2.57 -0.16 11.70
C PRO A 252 -2.29 -1.55 12.30
N ASP A 253 -1.37 -1.63 13.27
CA ASP A 253 -1.04 -2.87 13.98
C ASP A 253 -2.14 -3.36 14.95
N ASP A 254 -3.09 -2.50 15.36
CA ASP A 254 -4.16 -2.82 16.30
C ASP A 254 -5.56 -2.69 15.69
N THR A 255 -5.74 -3.21 14.47
CA THR A 255 -7.08 -3.26 13.86
C THR A 255 -8.06 -4.12 14.69
N ASP A 256 -7.55 -5.12 15.41
CA ASP A 256 -8.36 -5.94 16.32
C ASP A 256 -9.03 -5.09 17.43
N GLY A 257 -8.41 -3.97 17.82
CA GLY A 257 -8.95 -2.99 18.76
C GLY A 257 -10.30 -2.38 18.36
N PHE A 258 -10.64 -2.34 17.06
CA PHE A 258 -11.94 -1.83 16.59
C PHE A 258 -13.12 -2.68 17.09
N ALA A 259 -12.93 -3.97 17.40
CA ALA A 259 -13.97 -4.79 18.03
C ALA A 259 -14.34 -4.26 19.44
N GLN A 260 -13.35 -3.74 20.17
CA GLN A 260 -13.58 -3.15 21.49
C GLN A 260 -14.25 -1.78 21.37
N ILE A 261 -13.84 -0.98 20.39
CA ILE A 261 -14.44 0.33 20.10
C ILE A 261 -15.92 0.15 19.69
N LYS A 262 -16.22 -0.77 18.77
CA LYS A 262 -17.61 -1.07 18.35
C LYS A 262 -18.46 -1.62 19.48
N ARG A 263 -17.89 -2.36 20.44
CA ARG A 263 -18.61 -2.79 21.65
C ARG A 263 -19.06 -1.60 22.51
N ALA A 264 -18.24 -0.55 22.61
CA ALA A 264 -18.58 0.65 23.35
C ALA A 264 -19.52 1.58 22.57
N HIS A 265 -19.30 1.69 21.25
CA HIS A 265 -19.98 2.63 20.35
C HIS A 265 -20.53 1.94 19.09
N PRO A 266 -21.52 1.04 19.22
CA PRO A 266 -22.01 0.22 18.10
C PRO A 266 -22.74 1.03 17.01
N THR A 267 -23.18 2.26 17.33
CA THR A 267 -23.92 3.15 16.43
C THR A 267 -23.05 4.21 15.75
N ILE A 268 -21.78 4.34 16.15
CA ILE A 268 -20.84 5.31 15.57
C ILE A 268 -20.03 4.62 14.47
N LYS A 269 -19.75 5.37 13.38
CA LYS A 269 -18.94 4.86 12.28
C LYS A 269 -17.44 5.02 12.55
N PHE A 270 -16.68 3.99 12.24
CA PHE A 270 -15.22 3.95 12.31
C PHE A 270 -14.64 3.46 10.99
N THR A 271 -13.55 4.09 10.56
CA THR A 271 -12.91 3.81 9.27
C THR A 271 -11.39 3.76 9.43
N THR A 272 -10.69 3.06 8.55
CA THR A 272 -9.21 3.00 8.50
C THR A 272 -8.77 2.35 7.18
N GLY A 273 -7.46 2.31 6.93
CA GLY A 273 -6.85 1.47 5.91
C GLY A 273 -5.85 2.18 5.00
N GLU A 274 -5.64 3.49 5.14
CA GLU A 274 -4.67 4.19 4.29
C GLU A 274 -3.26 3.60 4.47
N HIS A 275 -2.87 3.26 5.71
CA HIS A 275 -1.62 2.58 6.02
C HIS A 275 -1.76 1.04 6.06
N GLU A 276 -2.70 0.45 5.33
CA GLU A 276 -2.81 -1.00 5.14
C GLU A 276 -2.54 -1.43 3.69
N TYR A 277 -2.05 -2.65 3.51
CA TYR A 277 -1.46 -3.14 2.27
C TYR A 277 -1.92 -4.56 1.94
N SER A 278 -1.99 -4.83 0.64
CA SER A 278 -2.39 -6.09 0.01
C SER A 278 -3.80 -6.58 0.36
N ARG A 279 -4.35 -7.44 -0.49
CA ARG A 279 -5.62 -8.14 -0.21
C ARG A 279 -5.61 -8.92 1.11
N TYR A 280 -4.43 -9.35 1.56
CA TYR A 280 -4.28 -10.10 2.81
C TYR A 280 -4.44 -9.21 4.04
N GLY A 281 -3.93 -7.98 4.00
CA GLY A 281 -4.13 -6.98 5.05
C GLY A 281 -5.60 -6.55 5.10
N PHE A 282 -6.15 -6.12 3.97
CA PHE A 282 -7.55 -5.66 3.91
C PHE A 282 -8.59 -6.73 4.25
N ARG A 283 -8.29 -8.03 4.05
CA ARG A 283 -9.14 -9.11 4.54
C ARG A 283 -9.41 -8.98 6.05
N LYS A 284 -8.40 -8.61 6.84
CA LYS A 284 -8.52 -8.45 8.29
C LYS A 284 -9.42 -7.28 8.69
N LEU A 285 -9.47 -6.22 7.88
CA LEU A 285 -10.35 -5.06 8.10
C LEU A 285 -11.81 -5.38 7.76
N ILE A 286 -12.04 -6.30 6.82
CA ILE A 286 -13.39 -6.78 6.43
C ILE A 286 -13.93 -7.81 7.43
N GLU A 287 -13.07 -8.68 7.96
CA GLU A 287 -13.42 -9.69 8.97
C GLU A 287 -14.11 -9.04 10.18
N GLY A 288 -15.26 -9.59 10.59
CA GLY A 288 -16.04 -9.08 11.73
C GLY A 288 -16.83 -7.80 11.47
N ARG A 289 -16.65 -7.11 10.31
CA ARG A 289 -17.40 -5.91 9.91
C ARG A 289 -17.38 -4.81 10.98
N ASN A 290 -16.25 -4.65 11.68
CA ASN A 290 -16.08 -3.62 12.72
C ASN A 290 -15.73 -2.24 12.16
N LEU A 291 -15.50 -2.14 10.84
CA LEU A 291 -15.18 -0.92 10.12
C LEU A 291 -16.27 -0.68 9.07
N ASP A 292 -16.79 0.54 9.04
CA ASP A 292 -17.91 0.93 8.17
C ASP A 292 -17.44 1.27 6.76
N ILE A 293 -16.17 1.68 6.61
CA ILE A 293 -15.52 2.01 5.33
C ILE A 293 -14.04 1.58 5.45
N ILE A 294 -13.49 1.01 4.37
CA ILE A 294 -12.04 0.78 4.24
C ILE A 294 -11.43 1.76 3.23
N GLN A 295 -10.24 2.27 3.54
CA GLN A 295 -9.69 3.46 2.86
C GLN A 295 -8.26 3.28 2.32
N PRO A 296 -8.01 2.30 1.44
CA PRO A 296 -6.69 2.12 0.85
C PRO A 296 -6.21 3.34 0.06
N ASP A 297 -4.93 3.68 0.14
CA ASP A 297 -4.29 4.54 -0.86
C ASP A 297 -3.84 3.69 -2.06
N VAL A 298 -4.28 4.04 -3.28
CA VAL A 298 -4.00 3.24 -4.49
C VAL A 298 -2.51 3.24 -4.87
N MET A 299 -1.76 4.27 -4.48
CA MET A 299 -0.31 4.35 -4.69
C MET A 299 0.47 3.58 -3.61
N TRP A 300 -0.20 3.05 -2.58
CA TRP A 300 0.48 2.41 -1.45
C TRP A 300 0.12 0.94 -1.29
N LEU A 301 -1.17 0.56 -1.39
CA LEU A 301 -1.63 -0.78 -0.98
C LEU A 301 -1.11 -1.94 -1.85
N GLY A 302 -0.70 -1.66 -3.09
CA GLY A 302 -0.35 -2.64 -4.12
C GLY A 302 -0.77 -2.27 -5.55
N GLY A 303 -1.39 -1.10 -5.76
CA GLY A 303 -1.82 -0.64 -7.09
C GLY A 303 -3.28 -0.97 -7.43
N MET A 304 -3.70 -0.56 -8.62
CA MET A 304 -5.06 -0.76 -9.14
C MET A 304 -5.42 -2.25 -9.24
N THR A 305 -4.47 -3.09 -9.66
CA THR A 305 -4.67 -4.54 -9.80
C THR A 305 -5.04 -5.21 -8.49
N GLU A 306 -4.46 -4.77 -7.37
CA GLU A 306 -4.76 -5.29 -6.04
C GLU A 306 -5.99 -4.60 -5.43
N LEU A 307 -6.17 -3.31 -5.68
CA LEU A 307 -7.33 -2.55 -5.23
C LEU A 307 -8.65 -3.11 -5.77
N LEU A 308 -8.68 -3.54 -7.04
CA LEU A 308 -9.86 -4.22 -7.61
C LEU A 308 -10.23 -5.50 -6.83
N LYS A 309 -9.24 -6.26 -6.33
CA LYS A 309 -9.47 -7.45 -5.52
C LYS A 309 -9.97 -7.11 -4.12
N VAL A 310 -9.40 -6.05 -3.52
CA VAL A 310 -9.86 -5.52 -2.23
C VAL A 310 -11.32 -5.05 -2.31
N ALA A 311 -11.68 -4.28 -3.33
CA ALA A 311 -13.06 -3.85 -3.54
C ALA A 311 -14.01 -5.02 -3.76
N ALA A 312 -13.64 -6.01 -4.58
CA ALA A 312 -14.47 -7.19 -4.78
C ALA A 312 -14.72 -7.96 -3.48
N MET A 313 -13.70 -8.09 -2.61
CA MET A 313 -13.84 -8.71 -1.30
C MET A 313 -14.76 -7.91 -0.38
N ALA A 314 -14.60 -6.59 -0.32
CA ALA A 314 -15.44 -5.71 0.48
C ALA A 314 -16.90 -5.68 -0.03
N ALA A 315 -17.09 -5.73 -1.35
CA ALA A 315 -18.41 -5.76 -1.99
C ALA A 315 -19.22 -7.00 -1.61
N ALA A 316 -18.57 -8.15 -1.38
CA ALA A 316 -19.24 -9.35 -0.90
C ALA A 316 -19.84 -9.21 0.51
N TYR A 317 -19.47 -8.15 1.25
CA TYR A 317 -19.97 -7.82 2.59
C TYR A 317 -20.68 -6.47 2.65
N ASP A 318 -20.96 -5.86 1.49
CA ASP A 318 -21.53 -4.53 1.34
C ASP A 318 -20.74 -3.42 2.07
N ILE A 319 -19.42 -3.61 2.23
CA ILE A 319 -18.55 -2.62 2.85
C ILE A 319 -18.07 -1.65 1.75
N PRO A 320 -18.31 -0.33 1.90
CA PRO A 320 -17.77 0.67 1.01
C PRO A 320 -16.24 0.73 1.01
N VAL A 321 -15.67 0.95 -0.16
CA VAL A 321 -14.25 1.31 -0.33
C VAL A 321 -14.18 2.77 -0.76
N VAL A 322 -13.49 3.60 0.01
CA VAL A 322 -13.30 5.03 -0.29
C VAL A 322 -11.82 5.32 -0.19
N PRO A 323 -11.06 5.26 -1.30
CA PRO A 323 -9.62 5.43 -1.26
C PRO A 323 -9.18 6.75 -0.62
N HIS A 324 -8.08 6.70 0.12
CA HIS A 324 -7.35 7.90 0.56
C HIS A 324 -6.93 8.72 -0.67
N ALA A 325 -7.05 10.04 -0.64
CA ALA A 325 -7.08 10.98 -1.78
C ALA A 325 -5.98 10.87 -2.88
N SER A 326 -5.98 9.82 -3.69
CA SER A 326 -4.92 9.54 -4.68
C SER A 326 -5.14 10.12 -6.08
N GLY A 327 -5.78 11.29 -6.20
CA GLY A 327 -5.97 11.95 -7.50
C GLY A 327 -6.65 11.06 -8.55
N PRO A 328 -6.38 11.26 -9.86
CA PRO A 328 -6.96 10.46 -10.94
C PRO A 328 -6.82 8.94 -10.81
N TYR A 329 -5.80 8.44 -10.10
CA TYR A 329 -5.66 7.00 -9.85
C TYR A 329 -6.86 6.45 -9.06
N SER A 330 -7.32 7.19 -8.05
CA SER A 330 -8.52 6.85 -7.28
C SER A 330 -9.82 7.19 -8.03
N TYR A 331 -9.85 8.28 -8.82
CA TYR A 331 -11.08 8.73 -9.48
C TYR A 331 -11.59 7.70 -10.49
N HIS A 332 -10.68 7.14 -11.30
CA HIS A 332 -11.03 6.11 -12.28
C HIS A 332 -11.60 4.86 -11.61
N PHE A 333 -11.07 4.48 -10.44
CA PHE A 333 -11.56 3.36 -9.64
C PHE A 333 -12.93 3.64 -9.01
N VAL A 334 -13.09 4.76 -8.32
CA VAL A 334 -14.35 5.06 -7.61
C VAL A 334 -15.51 5.23 -8.59
N MET A 335 -15.24 5.70 -9.81
CA MET A 335 -16.21 5.78 -10.88
C MET A 335 -16.74 4.40 -11.34
N SER A 336 -15.95 3.34 -11.21
CA SER A 336 -16.22 2.04 -11.85
C SER A 336 -16.76 0.94 -10.94
N GLN A 337 -16.59 1.03 -9.62
CA GLN A 337 -16.98 -0.06 -8.72
C GLN A 337 -18.39 0.13 -8.13
N PRO A 338 -19.08 -0.97 -7.73
CA PRO A 338 -20.44 -0.90 -7.17
C PRO A 338 -20.48 -0.41 -5.71
N ASN A 339 -19.40 -0.59 -4.94
CA ASN A 339 -19.31 -0.25 -3.52
C ASN A 339 -18.35 0.92 -3.24
N THR A 340 -18.20 1.84 -4.19
CA THR A 340 -17.34 3.03 -4.06
C THR A 340 -18.22 4.29 -4.18
N PRO A 341 -18.85 4.74 -3.08
CA PRO A 341 -19.97 5.69 -3.16
C PRO A 341 -19.54 7.14 -3.44
N PHE A 342 -18.37 7.55 -2.98
CA PHE A 342 -17.83 8.92 -3.07
C PHE A 342 -16.30 8.88 -2.98
N GLN A 343 -15.66 10.05 -3.14
CA GLN A 343 -14.21 10.19 -3.12
C GLN A 343 -13.75 11.24 -2.10
N GLU A 344 -12.54 11.05 -1.57
CA GLU A 344 -11.84 12.07 -0.78
C GLU A 344 -11.08 13.04 -1.68
N TYR A 345 -11.07 14.31 -1.29
CA TYR A 345 -10.10 15.28 -1.76
C TYR A 345 -9.32 15.87 -0.59
N LEU A 346 -8.00 15.68 -0.56
CA LEU A 346 -7.12 16.25 0.46
C LEU A 346 -6.78 17.69 0.07
N ALA A 347 -7.24 18.67 0.87
CA ALA A 347 -7.02 20.08 0.59
C ALA A 347 -5.52 20.40 0.59
N ASN A 348 -4.98 20.64 -0.59
CA ASN A 348 -3.56 20.89 -0.83
C ASN A 348 -3.23 22.38 -1.02
N SER A 349 -4.21 23.26 -0.80
CA SER A 349 -3.92 24.66 -0.53
C SER A 349 -3.35 24.80 0.89
N PRO A 350 -2.31 25.63 1.11
CA PRO A 350 -1.66 25.75 2.42
C PRO A 350 -2.58 26.06 3.60
N ASP A 351 -3.65 26.82 3.38
CA ASP A 351 -4.64 27.22 4.38
C ASP A 351 -5.92 26.36 4.38
N GLY A 352 -6.02 25.39 3.46
CA GLY A 352 -7.19 24.53 3.30
C GLY A 352 -8.42 25.18 2.67
N LYS A 353 -8.30 26.38 2.08
CA LYS A 353 -9.47 27.16 1.60
C LYS A 353 -9.71 27.12 0.10
N SER A 354 -8.85 26.43 -0.66
CA SER A 354 -8.99 26.26 -2.10
C SER A 354 -8.57 24.86 -2.55
N VAL A 355 -8.89 24.52 -3.79
CA VAL A 355 -8.53 23.24 -4.41
C VAL A 355 -7.39 23.47 -5.41
N LEU A 356 -6.29 22.73 -5.28
CA LEU A 356 -5.14 22.77 -6.18
C LEU A 356 -4.84 21.36 -6.74
N PRO A 357 -4.03 21.16 -7.79
CA PRO A 357 -3.71 19.81 -8.26
C PRO A 357 -3.05 18.96 -7.15
N VAL A 358 -3.58 17.77 -6.84
CA VAL A 358 -3.08 16.85 -5.79
C VAL A 358 -1.59 16.59 -5.99
N PHE A 359 -1.15 16.44 -7.25
CA PHE A 359 0.26 16.20 -7.59
C PHE A 359 1.03 17.47 -7.95
N GLY A 360 0.50 18.64 -7.61
CA GLY A 360 1.11 19.93 -7.82
C GLY A 360 1.34 20.26 -9.29
N ASP A 361 2.54 20.75 -9.61
CA ASP A 361 2.89 21.15 -10.98
C ASP A 361 3.45 20.01 -11.84
N LEU A 362 3.42 18.76 -11.37
CA LEU A 362 3.93 17.60 -12.11
C LEU A 362 3.14 17.38 -13.42
N PHE A 363 1.83 17.62 -13.39
CA PHE A 363 0.93 17.42 -14.53
C PHE A 363 0.27 18.72 -14.95
N LEU A 364 -0.07 18.84 -16.24
CA LEU A 364 -0.71 20.05 -16.79
C LEU A 364 -2.23 20.09 -16.61
N ASP A 365 -2.84 18.92 -16.53
CA ASP A 365 -4.25 18.72 -16.83
C ASP A 365 -4.94 17.78 -15.84
N GLU A 366 -4.46 17.78 -14.59
CA GLU A 366 -5.10 17.06 -13.50
C GLU A 366 -6.54 17.59 -13.28
N PRO A 367 -7.57 16.72 -13.32
CA PRO A 367 -8.94 17.12 -13.04
C PRO A 367 -9.13 17.40 -11.54
N ILE A 368 -9.71 18.56 -11.20
CA ILE A 368 -9.86 19.04 -9.82
C ILE A 368 -11.33 19.29 -9.51
N PRO A 369 -11.86 18.82 -8.36
CA PRO A 369 -13.26 19.02 -7.97
C PRO A 369 -13.53 20.44 -7.43
N THR A 370 -13.32 21.48 -8.25
CA THR A 370 -13.60 22.90 -7.90
C THR A 370 -15.04 23.19 -7.49
N LYS A 371 -15.96 22.27 -7.80
CA LYS A 371 -17.38 22.32 -7.44
C LYS A 371 -17.80 21.19 -6.51
N GLY A 372 -16.84 20.51 -5.87
CA GLY A 372 -17.06 19.33 -5.02
C GLY A 372 -17.45 18.06 -5.76
N PHE A 373 -17.36 18.03 -7.08
CA PHE A 373 -17.61 16.85 -7.90
C PHE A 373 -16.77 16.83 -9.19
N LEU A 374 -16.65 15.64 -9.78
CA LEU A 374 -16.21 15.39 -11.16
C LEU A 374 -17.24 14.53 -11.88
N THR A 375 -17.15 14.44 -13.19
CA THR A 375 -18.01 13.63 -14.07
C THR A 375 -17.18 12.66 -14.90
N THR A 376 -17.85 11.72 -15.57
CA THR A 376 -17.21 10.82 -16.54
C THR A 376 -16.48 11.57 -17.66
N ALA A 377 -17.02 12.72 -18.09
CA ALA A 377 -16.40 13.57 -19.12
C ALA A 377 -15.05 14.16 -18.67
N ASP A 378 -14.89 14.47 -17.38
CA ASP A 378 -13.63 14.99 -16.84
C ASP A 378 -12.51 13.92 -16.83
N LEU A 379 -12.88 12.63 -16.95
CA LEU A 379 -11.98 11.48 -16.96
C LEU A 379 -11.82 10.86 -18.36
N ASP A 380 -12.45 11.40 -19.40
CA ASP A 380 -12.50 10.78 -20.73
C ASP A 380 -11.24 11.08 -21.56
N LYS A 381 -10.10 10.57 -21.08
CA LYS A 381 -8.78 10.68 -21.71
C LYS A 381 -8.02 9.36 -21.61
N PRO A 382 -7.13 9.02 -22.56
CA PRO A 382 -6.38 7.76 -22.51
C PRO A 382 -5.57 7.57 -21.22
N GLY A 383 -5.54 6.34 -20.70
CA GLY A 383 -4.82 6.04 -19.47
C GLY A 383 -5.50 6.67 -18.25
N PHE A 384 -4.70 7.25 -17.34
CA PHE A 384 -5.23 8.05 -16.22
C PHE A 384 -5.52 9.51 -16.61
N GLY A 385 -5.35 9.87 -17.88
CA GLY A 385 -5.69 11.20 -18.38
C GLY A 385 -4.78 12.33 -17.88
N LEU A 386 -3.59 11.98 -17.40
CA LEU A 386 -2.58 12.91 -16.93
C LEU A 386 -1.50 13.13 -17.99
N THR A 387 -1.07 14.38 -18.16
CA THR A 387 -0.01 14.79 -19.07
C THR A 387 1.14 15.40 -18.27
N LEU A 388 2.32 14.77 -18.34
CA LEU A 388 3.53 15.29 -17.69
C LEU A 388 3.81 16.73 -18.15
N ASN A 389 4.00 17.63 -17.20
CA ASN A 389 4.37 19.01 -17.48
C ASN A 389 5.80 19.09 -18.04
N PRO A 390 6.02 19.63 -19.26
CA PRO A 390 7.35 19.77 -19.84
C PRO A 390 8.32 20.57 -18.96
N VAL A 391 7.81 21.53 -18.18
CA VAL A 391 8.61 22.31 -17.22
C VAL A 391 9.01 21.44 -16.02
N ALA A 392 8.11 20.58 -15.53
CA ALA A 392 8.40 19.65 -14.44
C ALA A 392 9.43 18.58 -14.85
N ARG A 393 9.58 18.30 -16.15
CA ARG A 393 10.62 17.38 -16.66
C ARG A 393 12.03 17.78 -16.24
N ALA A 394 12.31 19.08 -16.09
CA ALA A 394 13.60 19.58 -15.58
C ALA A 394 13.83 19.28 -14.09
N LYS A 395 12.77 18.96 -13.34
CA LYS A 395 12.83 18.55 -11.92
C LYS A 395 12.92 17.04 -11.75
N LEU A 396 12.75 16.26 -12.82
CA LEU A 396 12.89 14.80 -12.78
C LEU A 396 14.36 14.42 -12.79
N ILE A 397 14.87 14.03 -11.63
CA ILE A 397 16.26 13.62 -11.42
C ILE A 397 16.35 12.12 -11.75
N PRO A 398 17.06 11.71 -12.83
CA PRO A 398 17.18 10.30 -13.19
C PRO A 398 17.83 9.51 -12.05
N SER A 399 17.31 8.33 -11.74
CA SER A 399 17.77 7.52 -10.60
C SER A 399 19.11 6.81 -10.80
N ALA A 400 19.73 6.92 -11.98
CA ALA A 400 20.98 6.22 -12.33
C ALA A 400 22.12 6.45 -11.32
N TYR A 401 22.18 7.62 -10.66
CA TYR A 401 23.20 7.92 -9.65
C TYR A 401 23.11 7.01 -8.41
N LEU A 402 21.91 6.49 -8.08
CA LEU A 402 21.70 5.57 -6.96
C LEU A 402 22.25 4.17 -7.21
N LEU A 403 22.53 3.86 -8.49
CA LEU A 403 22.95 2.54 -8.95
C LEU A 403 24.46 2.49 -9.20
N THR A 404 25.25 3.41 -8.65
CA THR A 404 26.71 3.50 -8.85
C THR A 404 27.48 3.42 -7.52
N PRO A 405 28.30 2.37 -7.29
CA PRO A 405 28.52 1.22 -8.18
C PRO A 405 27.29 0.30 -8.24
N PRO A 406 27.09 -0.41 -9.36
CA PRO A 406 25.96 -1.32 -9.51
C PRO A 406 26.05 -2.44 -8.45
N PRO A 407 24.96 -2.77 -7.75
CA PRO A 407 24.91 -3.95 -6.90
C PRO A 407 25.25 -5.20 -7.72
N MET A 408 25.73 -6.26 -7.05
CA MET A 408 26.05 -7.53 -7.72
C MET A 408 24.86 -8.02 -8.56
N THR A 409 25.11 -8.39 -9.81
CA THR A 409 24.12 -9.03 -10.66
C THR A 409 23.63 -10.31 -9.98
N PRO A 410 22.30 -10.57 -9.92
CA PRO A 410 21.78 -11.83 -9.42
C PRO A 410 22.41 -13.00 -10.19
N LEU A 411 22.75 -14.08 -9.49
CA LEU A 411 23.20 -15.30 -10.15
C LEU A 411 22.10 -15.80 -11.09
N HIS A 412 22.47 -16.16 -12.31
CA HIS A 412 21.54 -16.83 -13.21
C HIS A 412 21.05 -18.13 -12.57
N PRO A 413 19.77 -18.52 -12.76
CA PRO A 413 19.33 -19.84 -12.37
C PRO A 413 20.26 -20.89 -13.02
N PRO A 414 20.56 -22.01 -12.35
CA PRO A 414 21.38 -23.05 -12.93
C PRO A 414 20.79 -23.46 -14.27
N THR A 415 21.63 -23.51 -15.30
CA THR A 415 21.23 -24.04 -16.61
C THR A 415 20.60 -25.41 -16.37
N PRO A 416 19.38 -25.68 -16.88
CA PRO A 416 18.82 -27.02 -16.81
C PRO A 416 19.88 -28.01 -17.30
N PRO A 417 20.09 -29.16 -16.63
CA PRO A 417 21.02 -30.14 -17.13
C PRO A 417 20.64 -30.45 -18.58
N GLU A 418 21.61 -30.32 -19.48
CA GLU A 418 21.43 -30.79 -20.85
C GLU A 418 20.93 -32.22 -20.74
N HIS A 419 19.74 -32.50 -21.27
CA HIS A 419 19.34 -33.87 -21.50
C HIS A 419 20.45 -34.48 -22.36
N GLU A 420 21.29 -35.32 -21.75
CA GLU A 420 22.19 -36.19 -22.49
C GLU A 420 21.31 -36.90 -23.51
N SER A 421 21.42 -36.48 -24.76
CA SER A 421 20.83 -37.17 -25.89
C SER A 421 21.26 -38.62 -25.75
N GLU A 422 20.30 -39.52 -25.55
CA GLU A 422 20.53 -40.97 -25.52
C GLU A 422 21.47 -41.33 -26.67
N LYS A 423 22.72 -41.66 -26.34
CA LYS A 423 23.65 -42.24 -27.29
C LYS A 423 23.02 -43.55 -27.75
N LYS A 424 22.50 -43.57 -28.98
CA LYS A 424 22.15 -44.81 -29.67
C LYS A 424 23.30 -45.80 -29.51
N PRO A 425 23.05 -47.05 -29.08
CA PRO A 425 24.11 -48.02 -28.94
C PRO A 425 24.70 -48.32 -30.31
N VAL A 426 26.01 -48.08 -30.44
CA VAL A 426 26.81 -48.54 -31.58
C VAL A 426 26.91 -50.06 -31.45
N ALA A 427 26.51 -50.79 -32.49
CA ALA A 427 26.62 -52.24 -32.52
C ALA A 427 28.10 -52.66 -32.52
N GLU A 428 28.50 -53.42 -31.50
CA GLU A 428 29.79 -54.12 -31.49
C GLU A 428 29.73 -55.39 -32.36
N PRO A 429 30.83 -55.77 -33.04
CA PRO A 429 30.87 -56.96 -33.86
C PRO A 429 31.01 -58.22 -33.00
N VAL A 430 30.20 -59.23 -33.34
CA VAL A 430 30.15 -60.55 -32.71
C VAL A 430 31.46 -61.31 -32.91
N ALA A 431 32.10 -61.73 -31.81
CA ALA A 431 33.16 -62.73 -31.80
C ALA A 431 32.57 -64.15 -31.63
N PRO A 432 33.17 -65.20 -32.22
CA PRO A 432 32.54 -66.53 -32.29
C PRO A 432 32.65 -67.30 -30.97
N ALA A 433 31.65 -68.14 -30.73
CA ALA A 433 31.45 -68.94 -29.52
C ALA A 433 32.53 -70.02 -29.30
N PRO A 434 32.90 -70.34 -28.03
CA PRO A 434 33.65 -71.54 -27.71
C PRO A 434 32.73 -72.75 -27.45
N ALA A 435 33.22 -73.94 -27.78
CA ALA A 435 32.59 -75.25 -27.63
C ALA A 435 32.70 -75.80 -26.18
N PRO A 436 31.95 -76.87 -25.81
CA PRO A 436 31.54 -77.16 -24.43
C PRO A 436 32.36 -78.24 -23.69
N GLY A 437 32.20 -78.25 -22.35
CA GLY A 437 32.65 -79.29 -21.39
C GLY A 437 33.79 -78.80 -20.49
N VAL A 438 33.86 -79.02 -19.18
CA VAL A 438 33.43 -80.16 -18.33
C VAL A 438 33.32 -79.68 -16.86
N ASP A 439 32.46 -80.38 -16.10
CA ASP A 439 32.17 -80.31 -14.66
C ASP A 439 33.38 -80.29 -13.70
N SER A 440 33.22 -79.66 -12.51
CA SER A 440 33.23 -80.36 -11.20
C SER A 440 33.21 -79.42 -9.96
N GLU A 441 32.17 -79.61 -9.13
CA GLU A 441 32.17 -79.78 -7.65
C GLU A 441 32.67 -78.72 -6.61
N LYS A 442 31.78 -78.55 -5.59
CA LYS A 442 32.01 -78.36 -4.12
C LYS A 442 32.43 -76.94 -3.64
N THR A 443 31.97 -76.37 -2.51
CA THR A 443 31.23 -76.83 -1.32
C THR A 443 30.68 -75.62 -0.53
N ALA A 444 29.73 -75.87 0.36
CA ALA A 444 29.07 -74.94 1.28
C ALA A 444 29.82 -74.75 2.62
N GLU A 445 29.48 -73.67 3.37
CA GLU A 445 29.28 -73.55 4.84
C GLU A 445 29.35 -72.04 5.19
N GLU A 446 28.33 -71.34 5.73
CA GLU A 446 27.49 -71.45 6.94
C GLU A 446 28.16 -71.02 8.27
N LYS A 447 27.43 -70.16 9.00
CA LYS A 447 27.49 -69.80 10.44
C LYS A 447 28.56 -68.81 10.91
N LYS A 448 28.40 -68.02 11.98
CA LYS A 448 27.31 -67.48 12.84
C LYS A 448 28.06 -67.01 14.11
N GLU A 449 27.53 -66.01 14.82
CA GLU A 449 27.73 -65.82 16.28
C GLU A 449 29.17 -65.38 16.68
N GLU A 450 29.42 -64.55 17.68
CA GLU A 450 28.62 -64.10 18.80
C GLU A 450 29.38 -62.99 19.56
N THR A 451 28.62 -62.09 20.22
CA THR A 451 28.85 -61.54 21.58
C THR A 451 30.15 -60.80 21.94
N SER A 452 30.17 -59.81 22.81
CA SER A 452 29.15 -59.11 23.60
C SER A 452 29.86 -58.04 24.45
N SER A 453 29.07 -57.05 24.87
CA SER A 453 28.99 -56.49 26.22
C SER A 453 30.26 -55.86 26.83
N GLU A 454 30.23 -54.95 27.78
CA GLU A 454 29.29 -54.45 28.79
C GLU A 454 30.01 -53.19 29.34
N GLY A 455 29.42 -52.22 30.01
CA GLY A 455 28.16 -52.07 30.71
C GLY A 455 28.24 -50.71 31.42
N THR A 456 27.14 -49.94 31.47
CA THR A 456 26.15 -49.91 32.58
C THR A 456 26.55 -48.92 33.68
N SER A 457 25.84 -47.80 33.82
CA SER A 457 24.60 -47.59 34.61
C SER A 457 24.95 -47.17 36.05
N SER A 458 24.16 -46.48 36.87
CA SER A 458 22.77 -45.99 36.88
C SER A 458 22.57 -45.21 38.20
N GLU A 459 21.55 -44.34 38.24
CA GLU A 459 20.76 -43.92 39.43
C GLU A 459 21.49 -43.13 40.55
N GLY A 460 20.91 -42.17 41.28
CA GLY A 460 19.54 -41.76 41.55
C GLY A 460 19.49 -41.21 43.00
N ILE A 461 18.44 -40.45 43.34
CA ILE A 461 17.96 -40.06 44.70
C ILE A 461 18.26 -38.63 45.21
N ALA A 462 17.17 -38.02 45.69
CA ALA A 462 16.95 -36.69 46.24
C ALA A 462 17.18 -36.56 47.76
N ASN A 463 17.44 -35.33 48.25
CA ASN A 463 16.71 -34.63 49.35
C ASN A 463 17.56 -33.57 50.08
N GLY A 464 17.02 -32.33 50.16
CA GLY A 464 16.71 -31.60 51.41
C GLY A 464 17.79 -30.82 52.20
N LEU A 465 17.62 -29.49 52.30
CA LEU A 465 17.84 -28.57 53.46
C LEU A 465 17.75 -27.10 52.94
N VAL A 466 16.64 -26.35 53.07
CA VAL A 466 16.15 -25.53 54.22
C VAL A 466 17.28 -24.80 54.97
N THR A 467 17.36 -23.46 54.97
CA THR A 467 16.77 -22.56 56.00
C THR A 467 16.93 -21.05 55.65
N LYS A 468 15.83 -20.28 55.82
CA LYS A 468 15.57 -18.87 56.26
C LYS A 468 16.70 -17.81 56.18
N VAL A 469 16.46 -16.51 55.95
CA VAL A 469 15.55 -15.57 56.65
C VAL A 469 15.23 -14.34 55.77
N GLN A 470 14.02 -13.82 56.01
CA GLN A 470 13.30 -12.70 55.40
C GLN A 470 13.36 -11.47 56.34
N GLU A 471 12.86 -10.30 55.88
CA GLU A 471 12.50 -9.07 56.63
C GLU A 471 13.57 -7.95 56.72
N LEU A 472 13.27 -6.64 56.60
CA LEU A 472 12.01 -5.88 56.68
C LEU A 472 12.17 -4.47 56.05
N ALA A 473 11.03 -3.81 55.89
CA ALA A 473 10.77 -2.50 55.30
C ALA A 473 11.17 -1.29 56.20
N THR A 474 10.82 -0.10 55.70
CA THR A 474 10.76 1.26 56.31
C THR A 474 12.02 2.11 56.40
N ALA A 475 12.15 3.06 55.46
CA ALA A 475 12.26 4.50 55.72
C ALA A 475 11.84 5.28 54.46
#